data_AF-A0A940ZMS3-F1
#
_entry.id   AF-A0A940ZMS3-F1
#
_cell.length_a   1.000
_cell.length_b   1.000
_cell.length_c   1.000
_cell.angle_alpha   90.00
_cell.angle_beta   90.00
_cell.angle_gamma   90.00
#
_symmetry.space_group_name_H-M   'P 1'
#
loop_
_entity.id
_entity.type
_entity.pdbx_description
1 polymer ?
#
loop_
_entity_poly.entity_id
_entity_poly.type
_entity_poly.pdbx_seq_one_letter_code
_entity_poly.pdbx_strand_id
1 'polypeptide(L)'
;MTRIHYSILGIVLLLLLGNSGLSQAGTNEQSLKIDSAGKLINALHTLNWDHEGPYTAQGIHLSGDIEITRAFVLTARDVAVPTVCSKRDDCRKAVTMIIPKNMTGVKCIKTEEVLGTEHCIQADLSEKSTFRLRAKLIDTHPWTYNFIPVIEFVQASADGCKPGELQCARDKTCWKDFNSYCRYCLERPVETCACQNEKGSLPDKTACNFFISGDLICSGKCRDGQCAAIDERCR
;
A
#
# COMPACT_ATOMS: atom_id res chain seq x y z
N MET A 1 32.72 -50.38 -41.42
CA MET A 1 31.79 -49.28 -41.06
C MET A 1 31.63 -49.28 -39.56
N THR A 2 32.49 -48.56 -38.87
CA THR A 2 32.66 -48.54 -37.42
C THR A 2 31.92 -47.33 -36.86
N ARG A 3 30.89 -47.56 -36.03
CA ARG A 3 30.16 -46.50 -35.32
C ARG A 3 30.72 -46.31 -33.92
N ILE A 4 30.97 -45.04 -33.65
CA ILE A 4 31.51 -44.41 -32.44
C ILE A 4 30.43 -44.39 -31.35
N HIS A 5 30.76 -44.81 -30.13
CA HIS A 5 30.07 -44.38 -28.90
C HIS A 5 31.11 -43.85 -27.91
N TYR A 6 31.05 -42.54 -27.67
CA TYR A 6 31.81 -41.83 -26.64
C TYR A 6 31.14 -42.08 -25.28
N SER A 7 31.90 -42.57 -24.31
CA SER A 7 31.52 -42.57 -22.89
C SER A 7 32.38 -41.53 -22.17
N ILE A 8 31.76 -40.42 -21.76
CA ILE A 8 32.39 -39.39 -20.94
C ILE A 8 32.07 -39.70 -19.47
N LEU A 9 33.14 -39.89 -18.70
CA LEU A 9 33.18 -39.86 -17.24
C LEU A 9 32.62 -38.52 -16.72
N GLY A 10 31.73 -38.60 -15.73
CA GLY A 10 31.27 -37.44 -14.96
C GLY A 10 31.17 -37.79 -13.48
N ILE A 11 32.16 -37.33 -12.73
CA ILE A 11 32.42 -37.52 -11.30
C ILE A 11 31.20 -37.16 -10.42
N VAL A 12 30.83 -38.09 -9.53
CA VAL A 12 29.90 -37.87 -8.41
C VAL A 12 30.72 -37.54 -7.17
N LEU A 13 30.67 -36.29 -6.72
CA LEU A 13 30.88 -35.91 -5.32
C LEU A 13 30.52 -34.42 -5.16
N LEU A 14 29.62 -34.08 -4.24
CA LEU A 14 29.87 -33.08 -3.19
C LEU A 14 28.62 -32.84 -2.31
N LEU A 15 28.75 -33.29 -1.05
CA LEU A 15 28.48 -32.55 0.19
C LEU A 15 27.19 -31.72 0.27
N LEU A 16 26.15 -32.33 0.86
CA LEU A 16 25.06 -31.62 1.54
C LEU A 16 25.57 -31.06 2.87
N LEU A 17 26.06 -29.82 2.86
CA LEU A 17 26.13 -28.99 4.07
C LEU A 17 24.88 -28.12 4.11
N GLY A 18 24.11 -28.30 5.18
CA GLY A 18 22.88 -27.56 5.45
C GLY A 18 23.14 -26.06 5.51
N ASN A 19 22.57 -25.33 4.55
CA ASN A 19 22.42 -23.89 4.65
C ASN A 19 21.12 -23.61 5.42
N SER A 20 21.23 -23.57 6.75
CA SER A 20 20.28 -22.85 7.59
C SER A 20 20.45 -21.36 7.33
N GLY A 21 19.87 -20.88 6.23
CA GLY A 21 19.75 -19.46 5.92
C GLY A 21 18.83 -18.81 6.94
N LEU A 22 19.43 -18.31 8.02
CA LEU A 22 18.84 -17.31 8.89
C LEU A 22 18.30 -16.17 8.03
N SER A 23 16.98 -15.99 8.08
CA SER A 23 16.31 -14.78 7.62
C SER A 23 17.01 -13.57 8.24
N GLN A 24 17.68 -12.78 7.41
CA GLN A 24 18.10 -11.42 7.77
C GLN A 24 16.84 -10.57 7.94
N ALA A 25 16.39 -10.44 9.18
CA ALA A 25 15.46 -9.41 9.60
C ALA A 25 16.27 -8.26 10.21
N GLY A 26 16.09 -7.05 9.68
CA GLY A 26 16.51 -5.80 10.30
C GLY A 26 17.71 -5.12 9.64
N THR A 27 17.56 -4.63 8.41
CA THR A 27 18.33 -3.46 8.01
C THR A 27 17.92 -2.30 8.91
N ASN A 28 18.88 -1.72 9.63
CA ASN A 28 18.77 -0.41 10.26
C ASN A 28 18.51 0.63 9.16
N GLU A 29 17.27 0.76 8.70
CA GLU A 29 16.90 1.89 7.84
C GLU A 29 16.90 3.13 8.72
N GLN A 30 17.98 3.90 8.62
CA GLN A 30 18.13 5.16 9.32
C GLN A 30 17.06 6.13 8.82
N SER A 31 16.27 6.71 9.74
CA SER A 31 15.19 7.64 9.38
C SER A 31 15.71 8.82 8.56
N LEU A 32 15.00 9.17 7.49
CA LEU A 32 15.28 10.33 6.67
C LEU A 32 14.98 11.61 7.46
N LYS A 33 16.01 12.41 7.73
CA LYS A 33 15.90 13.67 8.48
C LYS A 33 15.46 14.81 7.57
N ILE A 34 14.37 15.50 7.94
CA ILE A 34 13.76 16.58 7.17
C ILE A 34 13.62 17.83 8.05
N ASP A 35 14.23 18.95 7.63
CA ASP A 35 14.22 20.22 8.37
C ASP A 35 13.38 21.32 7.69
N SER A 36 12.75 21.02 6.56
CA SER A 36 12.06 22.00 5.73
C SER A 36 11.05 21.35 4.79
N ALA A 37 10.03 22.12 4.40
CA ALA A 37 9.04 21.71 3.41
C ALA A 37 9.68 21.31 2.07
N GLY A 38 10.67 22.06 1.60
CA GLY A 38 11.38 21.76 0.34
C GLY A 38 12.05 20.39 0.34
N LYS A 39 12.71 20.00 1.44
CA LYS A 39 13.28 18.64 1.56
C LYS A 39 12.20 17.56 1.58
N LEU A 40 11.08 17.80 2.26
CA LEU A 40 9.97 16.85 2.27
C LEU A 40 9.35 16.67 0.87
N ILE A 41 9.16 17.77 0.14
CA ILE A 41 8.66 17.77 -1.23
C ILE A 41 9.61 16.98 -2.15
N ASN A 42 10.92 17.17 -2.01
CA ASN A 42 11.89 16.38 -2.76
C ASN A 42 11.81 14.88 -2.44
N ALA A 43 11.58 14.51 -1.18
CA ALA A 43 11.36 13.10 -0.80
C ALA A 43 10.05 12.55 -1.39
N LEU A 44 8.99 13.36 -1.44
CA LEU A 44 7.72 12.98 -2.07
C LEU A 44 7.87 12.69 -3.57
N HIS A 45 8.79 13.37 -4.25
CA HIS A 45 9.06 13.15 -5.68
C HIS A 45 9.68 11.79 -5.97
N THR A 46 10.27 11.11 -4.97
CA THR A 46 10.85 9.77 -5.14
C THR A 46 9.86 8.65 -4.86
N LEU A 47 8.63 8.97 -4.42
CA LEU A 47 7.61 7.97 -4.14
C LEU A 47 6.92 7.50 -5.44
N ASN A 48 6.56 6.22 -5.47
CA ASN A 48 5.70 5.68 -6.51
C ASN A 48 4.26 6.14 -6.28
N TRP A 49 3.61 6.61 -7.34
CA TRP A 49 2.20 7.00 -7.32
C TRP A 49 1.35 5.83 -7.81
N ASP A 50 1.14 4.86 -6.91
CA ASP A 50 0.38 3.66 -7.24
C ASP A 50 -1.13 3.96 -7.28
N HIS A 51 -1.87 3.20 -8.08
CA HIS A 51 -3.33 3.29 -8.12
C HIS A 51 -3.95 2.55 -6.94
N GLU A 52 -5.01 3.14 -6.39
CA GLU A 52 -5.74 2.59 -5.28
C GLU A 52 -7.24 2.60 -5.55
N GLY A 53 -7.84 1.42 -5.54
CA GLY A 53 -9.29 1.26 -5.48
C GLY A 53 -9.69 0.01 -4.70
N PRO A 54 -10.99 -0.26 -4.59
CA PRO A 54 -11.51 -1.47 -3.93
C PRO A 54 -11.02 -2.80 -4.53
N TYR A 55 -10.46 -2.76 -5.74
CA TYR A 55 -9.90 -3.88 -6.50
C TYR A 55 -8.37 -3.99 -6.39
N THR A 56 -7.70 -3.05 -5.71
CA THR A 56 -6.25 -3.08 -5.56
C THR A 56 -5.86 -4.20 -4.60
N ALA A 57 -5.31 -5.30 -5.12
CA ALA A 57 -4.76 -6.38 -4.30
C ALA A 57 -3.34 -6.06 -3.79
N GLN A 58 -2.53 -5.39 -4.61
CA GLN A 58 -1.13 -5.12 -4.28
C GLN A 58 -1.03 -4.00 -3.25
N GLY A 59 -0.28 -4.24 -2.18
CA GLY A 59 -0.07 -3.22 -1.17
C GLY A 59 0.74 -2.06 -1.76
N ILE A 60 0.21 -0.84 -1.62
CA ILE A 60 0.86 0.38 -2.09
C ILE A 60 2.18 0.62 -1.35
N HIS A 61 3.19 1.14 -2.04
CA HIS A 61 4.51 1.41 -1.47
C HIS A 61 4.43 2.41 -0.31
N LEU A 62 5.23 2.18 0.72
CA LEU A 62 5.38 3.07 1.86
C LEU A 62 6.84 3.54 1.90
N SER A 63 7.07 4.81 2.22
CA SER A 63 8.42 5.30 2.47
C SER A 63 9.02 4.62 3.71
N GLY A 64 10.35 4.71 3.85
CA GLY A 64 11.00 4.53 5.15
C GLY A 64 10.57 5.62 6.15
N ASP A 65 11.06 5.51 7.39
CA ASP A 65 10.78 6.49 8.44
C ASP A 65 11.32 7.88 8.06
N ILE A 66 10.49 8.90 8.25
CA ILE A 66 10.81 10.31 8.08
C ILE A 66 10.73 10.97 9.45
N GLU A 67 11.80 11.65 9.84
CA GLU A 67 11.84 12.42 11.09
C GLU A 67 11.98 13.90 10.80
N ILE A 68 11.09 14.69 11.41
CA ILE A 68 11.11 16.14 11.29
C ILE A 68 12.09 16.72 12.32
N THR A 69 13.17 17.35 11.86
CA THR A 69 14.19 17.94 12.75
C THR A 69 13.96 19.43 13.01
N ARG A 70 12.99 20.05 12.33
CA ARG A 70 12.55 21.43 12.55
C ARG A 70 11.10 21.55 12.15
N ALA A 71 10.28 22.24 12.94
CA ALA A 71 8.87 22.42 12.61
C ALA A 71 8.65 23.30 11.36
N PHE A 72 7.68 22.94 10.52
CA PHE A 72 7.27 23.71 9.34
C PHE A 72 5.86 23.31 8.88
N VAL A 73 5.29 24.15 8.01
CA VAL A 73 4.01 23.85 7.33
C VAL A 73 4.27 23.25 5.96
N LEU A 74 3.64 22.11 5.67
CA LEU A 74 3.54 21.55 4.33
C LEU A 74 2.22 22.01 3.70
N THR A 75 2.28 22.58 2.49
CA THR A 75 1.08 22.90 1.69
C THR A 75 0.99 21.97 0.51
N ALA A 76 -0.17 21.33 0.31
CA ALA A 76 -0.35 20.34 -0.76
C ALA A 76 -0.16 20.92 -2.16
N ARG A 77 -0.45 22.22 -2.37
CA ARG A 77 -0.24 22.92 -3.65
C ARG A 77 1.24 23.00 -4.06
N ASP A 78 2.14 22.89 -3.09
CA ASP A 78 3.59 22.97 -3.35
C ASP A 78 4.14 21.59 -3.77
N VAL A 79 3.33 20.53 -3.65
CA VAL A 79 3.64 19.20 -4.16
C VAL A 79 3.22 19.10 -5.62
N ALA A 80 4.15 18.72 -6.48
CA ALA A 80 3.85 18.53 -7.90
C ALA A 80 2.80 17.42 -8.10
N VAL A 81 1.82 17.69 -8.96
CA VAL A 81 0.89 16.67 -9.44
C VAL A 81 1.70 15.60 -10.18
N PRO A 82 1.52 14.30 -9.88
CA PRO A 82 2.31 13.26 -10.52
C PRO A 82 2.06 13.20 -12.02
N THR A 83 3.08 12.85 -12.78
CA THR A 83 3.02 12.85 -14.26
C THR A 83 1.85 12.02 -14.79
N VAL A 84 1.58 10.85 -14.17
CA VAL A 84 0.45 9.97 -14.50
C VAL A 84 -0.91 10.66 -14.36
N CYS A 85 -1.06 11.58 -13.41
CA CYS A 85 -2.28 12.37 -13.24
C CYS A 85 -2.28 13.63 -14.13
N SER A 86 -1.12 14.28 -14.26
CA SER A 86 -0.99 15.54 -15.03
C SER A 86 -1.40 15.40 -16.50
N LYS A 87 -1.22 14.20 -17.08
CA LYS A 87 -1.55 13.89 -18.49
C LYS A 87 -2.98 13.44 -18.73
N ARG A 88 -3.79 13.25 -17.69
CA ARG A 88 -5.15 12.69 -17.77
C ARG A 88 -6.22 13.73 -17.48
N ASP A 89 -7.23 13.85 -18.33
CA ASP A 89 -8.30 14.83 -18.11
C ASP A 89 -9.25 14.44 -16.95
N ASP A 90 -9.34 13.14 -16.67
CA ASP A 90 -10.16 12.58 -15.60
C ASP A 90 -9.45 12.52 -14.23
N CYS A 91 -8.28 13.16 -14.11
CA CYS A 91 -7.52 13.19 -12.86
C CYS A 91 -7.44 14.60 -12.28
N ARG A 92 -7.69 14.73 -10.98
CA ARG A 92 -7.66 16.01 -10.28
C ARG A 92 -6.25 16.63 -10.33
N LYS A 93 -6.15 17.87 -10.81
CA LYS A 93 -4.88 18.61 -10.96
C LYS A 93 -4.39 19.28 -9.67
N ALA A 94 -4.70 18.70 -8.52
CA ALA A 94 -4.29 19.19 -7.23
C ALA A 94 -4.15 18.02 -6.25
N VAL A 95 -3.00 17.97 -5.59
CA VAL A 95 -2.70 16.97 -4.55
C VAL A 95 -3.45 17.31 -3.27
N THR A 96 -3.90 16.29 -2.55
CA THR A 96 -4.39 16.44 -1.17
C THR A 96 -3.65 15.54 -0.20
N MET A 97 -3.90 15.71 1.09
CA MET A 97 -3.31 14.91 2.15
C MET A 97 -4.38 14.22 2.99
N ILE A 98 -4.12 12.96 3.35
CA ILE A 98 -4.88 12.21 4.36
C ILE A 98 -3.98 12.08 5.59
N ILE A 99 -4.47 12.57 6.73
CA ILE A 99 -3.76 12.55 8.01
C ILE A 99 -4.65 11.81 9.02
N PRO A 100 -4.18 10.68 9.58
CA PRO A 100 -4.93 9.96 10.60
C PRO A 100 -5.32 10.86 11.77
N LYS A 101 -6.55 10.68 12.27
CA LYS A 101 -7.01 11.40 13.47
C LYS A 101 -6.08 11.07 14.64
N ASN A 102 -5.62 12.10 15.34
CA ASN A 102 -4.70 12.02 16.48
C ASN A 102 -3.28 11.54 16.13
N MET A 103 -2.83 11.70 14.89
CA MET A 103 -1.43 11.46 14.54
C MET A 103 -0.51 12.37 15.36
N THR A 104 0.53 11.81 15.97
CA THR A 104 1.43 12.58 16.83
C THR A 104 2.35 13.45 15.98
N GLY A 105 2.35 14.76 16.26
CA GLY A 105 3.25 15.73 15.63
C GLY A 105 2.92 16.09 14.18
N VAL A 106 1.77 15.64 13.65
CA VAL A 106 1.24 16.02 12.34
C VAL A 106 -0.19 16.48 12.51
N LYS A 107 -0.47 17.75 12.21
CA LYS A 107 -1.80 18.33 12.39
C LYS A 107 -2.30 18.95 11.09
N CYS A 108 -3.49 18.54 10.64
CA CYS A 108 -4.17 19.28 9.58
C CYS A 108 -4.62 20.65 10.11
N ILE A 109 -4.22 21.71 9.42
CA ILE A 109 -4.56 23.10 9.78
C ILE A 109 -5.46 23.78 8.75
N LYS A 110 -5.60 23.21 7.56
CA LYS A 110 -6.54 23.66 6.53
C LYS A 110 -7.05 22.49 5.72
N THR A 111 -8.37 22.43 5.53
CA THR A 111 -9.05 21.44 4.71
C THR A 111 -9.64 22.06 3.45
N GLU A 112 -10.00 21.20 2.51
CA GLU A 112 -10.89 21.49 1.39
C GLU A 112 -11.86 20.33 1.21
N GLU A 113 -13.04 20.60 0.65
CA GLU A 113 -13.98 19.56 0.26
C GLU A 113 -13.63 19.01 -1.13
N VAL A 114 -13.40 17.70 -1.22
CA VAL A 114 -13.19 16.99 -2.49
C VAL A 114 -14.17 15.84 -2.55
N LEU A 115 -15.07 15.87 -3.54
CA LEU A 115 -16.12 14.86 -3.75
C LEU A 115 -16.92 14.55 -2.46
N GLY A 116 -17.30 15.59 -1.71
CA GLY A 116 -18.09 15.45 -0.48
C GLY A 116 -17.31 14.93 0.75
N THR A 117 -15.98 14.83 0.66
CA THR A 117 -15.11 14.45 1.78
C THR A 117 -14.11 15.57 2.09
N GLU A 118 -13.85 15.84 3.37
CA GLU A 118 -12.83 16.79 3.76
C GLU A 118 -11.42 16.18 3.62
N HIS A 119 -10.59 16.83 2.81
CA HIS A 119 -9.18 16.48 2.65
C HIS A 119 -8.28 17.58 3.20
N CYS A 120 -7.12 17.21 3.73
CA CYS A 120 -6.17 18.18 4.23
C CYS A 120 -5.36 18.81 3.08
N ILE A 121 -5.21 20.13 3.09
CA ILE A 121 -4.39 20.89 2.13
C ILE A 121 -3.24 21.67 2.76
N GLN A 122 -3.25 21.83 4.09
CA GLN A 122 -2.10 22.33 4.84
C GLN A 122 -1.94 21.55 6.13
N ALA A 123 -0.72 21.08 6.38
CA ALA A 123 -0.35 20.33 7.57
C ALA A 123 0.78 21.04 8.32
N ASP A 124 0.61 21.21 9.62
CA ASP A 124 1.68 21.62 10.53
C ASP A 124 2.43 20.37 11.01
N LEU A 125 3.74 20.34 10.77
CA LEU A 125 4.63 19.24 11.13
C LEU A 125 5.53 19.70 12.28
N SER A 126 5.37 19.08 13.44
CA SER A 126 6.12 19.39 14.64
C SER A 126 7.52 18.76 14.62
N GLU A 127 8.47 19.42 15.27
CA GLU A 127 9.79 18.86 15.52
C GLU A 127 9.71 17.51 16.25
N LYS A 128 10.61 16.59 15.90
CA LYS A 128 10.72 15.21 16.41
C LYS A 128 9.55 14.30 16.07
N SER A 129 8.60 14.77 15.25
CA SER A 129 7.58 13.88 14.69
C SER A 129 8.24 12.86 13.75
N THR A 130 7.79 11.61 13.85
CA THR A 130 8.26 10.51 13.00
C THR A 130 7.08 9.81 12.36
N PHE A 131 7.14 9.64 11.04
CA PHE A 131 6.08 9.05 10.26
C PHE A 131 6.59 8.47 8.95
N ARG A 132 5.70 7.81 8.22
CA ARG A 132 5.93 7.36 6.85
C ARG A 132 4.93 8.02 5.92
N LEU A 133 5.27 8.07 4.65
CA LEU A 133 4.44 8.64 3.60
C LEU A 133 4.15 7.60 2.53
N ARG A 134 2.96 7.73 1.95
CA ARG A 134 2.53 6.97 0.79
C ARG A 134 1.89 7.91 -0.21
N ALA A 135 2.36 7.87 -1.44
CA ALA A 135 1.74 8.57 -2.55
C ALA A 135 0.83 7.60 -3.30
N LYS A 136 -0.39 8.02 -3.61
CA LYS A 136 -1.39 7.17 -4.29
C LYS A 136 -2.32 7.98 -5.17
N LEU A 137 -2.86 7.34 -6.20
CA LEU A 137 -4.01 7.84 -6.96
C LEU A 137 -5.25 7.09 -6.50
N ILE A 138 -6.10 7.74 -5.71
CA ILE A 138 -7.36 7.14 -5.29
C ILE A 138 -8.31 7.12 -6.48
N ASP A 139 -8.75 5.93 -6.87
CA ASP A 139 -9.81 5.70 -7.82
C ASP A 139 -11.14 6.10 -7.18
N THR A 140 -11.75 7.11 -7.78
CA THR A 140 -13.06 7.64 -7.42
C THR A 140 -14.01 7.55 -8.61
N HIS A 141 -13.86 6.59 -9.52
CA HIS A 141 -14.83 6.37 -10.58
C HIS A 141 -16.21 5.99 -9.99
N PRO A 142 -17.34 6.46 -10.55
CA PRO A 142 -17.50 7.31 -11.73
C PRO A 142 -17.69 8.81 -11.43
N TRP A 143 -16.99 9.35 -10.43
CA TRP A 143 -17.13 10.75 -10.05
C TRP A 143 -16.43 11.69 -11.05
N THR A 144 -16.62 13.01 -10.90
CA THR A 144 -16.07 14.05 -11.78
C THR A 144 -14.58 13.89 -12.06
N TYR A 145 -13.83 13.47 -11.04
CA TYR A 145 -12.47 12.98 -11.21
C TYR A 145 -12.51 11.48 -10.97
N ASN A 146 -12.00 10.70 -11.91
CA ASN A 146 -11.79 9.26 -11.71
C ASN A 146 -10.59 9.02 -10.79
N PHE A 147 -9.66 9.96 -10.72
CA PHE A 147 -8.46 9.81 -9.89
C PHE A 147 -8.15 11.08 -9.09
N ILE A 148 -7.81 10.91 -7.82
CA ILE A 148 -7.34 11.98 -6.94
C ILE A 148 -5.93 11.64 -6.45
N PRO A 149 -4.91 12.48 -6.73
CA PRO A 149 -3.59 12.30 -6.16
C PRO A 149 -3.59 12.66 -4.67
N VAL A 150 -3.23 11.70 -3.82
CA VAL A 150 -3.23 11.83 -2.37
C VAL A 150 -1.89 11.42 -1.78
N ILE A 151 -1.42 12.21 -0.82
CA ILE A 151 -0.35 11.85 0.09
C ILE A 151 -0.99 11.40 1.40
N GLU A 152 -0.77 10.16 1.78
CA GLU A 152 -1.20 9.67 3.06
C GLU A 152 -0.06 9.66 4.06
N PHE A 153 -0.32 10.22 5.22
CA PHE A 153 0.54 10.12 6.38
C PHE A 153 0.22 8.84 7.15
N VAL A 154 1.26 8.10 7.49
CA VAL A 154 1.14 6.85 8.21
C VAL A 154 1.99 6.95 9.47
N GLN A 155 1.39 6.67 10.63
CA GLN A 155 2.11 6.67 11.89
C GLN A 155 3.22 5.61 11.85
N ALA A 156 4.45 5.99 12.20
CA ALA A 156 5.51 5.02 12.42
C ALA A 156 5.13 4.16 13.64
N SER A 157 4.97 2.84 13.46
CA SER A 157 4.68 1.91 14.54
C SER A 157 5.99 1.37 15.10
N ALA A 158 6.38 1.83 16.28
CA ALA A 158 7.52 1.27 17.03
C ALA A 158 7.09 0.14 17.99
N ASP A 159 5.87 0.19 18.53
CA ASP A 159 5.48 -0.59 19.73
C ASP A 159 4.41 -1.67 19.47
N GLY A 160 4.26 -2.10 18.21
CA GLY A 160 3.18 -3.02 17.83
C GLY A 160 1.81 -2.33 17.72
N CYS A 161 0.77 -3.11 17.45
CA CYS A 161 -0.58 -2.60 17.26
C CYS A 161 -1.41 -2.66 18.53
N LYS A 162 -2.43 -1.80 18.64
CA LYS A 162 -3.31 -1.80 19.81
C LYS A 162 -4.09 -3.12 19.88
N PRO A 163 -4.57 -3.53 21.08
CA PRO A 163 -5.45 -4.69 21.19
C PRO A 163 -6.63 -4.61 20.20
N GLY A 164 -6.80 -5.66 19.39
CA GLY A 164 -7.82 -5.73 18.35
C GLY A 164 -7.42 -5.14 16.99
N GLU A 165 -6.24 -4.54 16.85
CA GLU A 165 -5.67 -4.15 15.57
C GLU A 165 -4.75 -5.24 15.01
N LEU A 166 -4.69 -5.32 13.68
CA LEU A 166 -3.86 -6.25 12.93
C LEU A 166 -2.58 -5.53 12.45
N GLN A 167 -1.40 -6.11 12.73
CA GLN A 167 -0.12 -5.55 12.27
C GLN A 167 0.34 -6.12 10.93
N CYS A 168 0.40 -5.30 9.89
CA CYS A 168 0.86 -5.72 8.57
C CYS A 168 2.33 -6.18 8.66
N ALA A 169 2.59 -7.44 8.29
CA ALA A 169 3.92 -8.03 8.45
C ALA A 169 4.99 -7.29 7.62
N ARG A 170 4.60 -6.77 6.45
CA ARG A 170 5.43 -6.09 5.46
C ARG A 170 5.87 -4.70 5.92
N ASP A 171 4.92 -3.83 6.23
CA ASP A 171 5.19 -2.41 6.50
C ASP A 171 4.94 -2.00 7.96
N LYS A 172 4.63 -2.97 8.83
CA LYS A 172 4.39 -2.79 10.28
C LYS A 172 3.26 -1.83 10.63
N THR A 173 2.42 -1.46 9.67
CA THR A 173 1.24 -0.60 9.91
C THR A 173 0.12 -1.35 10.63
N CYS A 174 -0.68 -0.60 11.40
CA CYS A 174 -1.77 -1.14 12.21
C CYS A 174 -3.14 -0.84 11.59
N TRP A 175 -3.99 -1.86 11.54
CA TRP A 175 -5.31 -1.78 10.89
C TRP A 175 -6.41 -2.31 11.80
N LYS A 176 -7.57 -1.67 11.78
CA LYS A 176 -8.73 -2.06 12.60
C LYS A 176 -9.62 -3.11 11.95
N ASP A 177 -9.50 -3.30 10.65
CA ASP A 177 -10.33 -4.22 9.89
C ASP A 177 -9.46 -5.08 8.94
N PHE A 178 -9.93 -6.30 8.66
CA PHE A 178 -9.22 -7.27 7.83
C PHE A 178 -9.26 -6.93 6.33
N ASN A 179 -10.32 -6.31 5.84
CA ASN A 179 -10.44 -5.96 4.42
C ASN A 179 -9.47 -4.83 4.04
N SER A 180 -9.18 -3.91 4.96
CA SER A 180 -8.12 -2.92 4.80
C SER A 180 -6.76 -3.40 5.33
N TYR A 181 -6.67 -4.62 5.87
CA TYR A 181 -5.44 -5.09 6.53
C TYR A 181 -4.29 -5.27 5.56
N CYS A 182 -3.13 -4.67 5.91
CA CYS A 182 -1.95 -4.58 5.04
C CYS A 182 -2.28 -3.93 3.69
N ARG A 183 -3.41 -3.19 3.70
CA ARG A 183 -4.11 -2.53 2.62
C ARG A 183 -4.47 -3.43 1.45
N TYR A 184 -5.42 -4.32 1.75
CA TYR A 184 -6.23 -5.17 0.85
C TYR A 184 -5.83 -6.65 0.76
N CYS A 185 -5.53 -7.25 1.93
CA CYS A 185 -5.39 -8.69 2.14
C CYS A 185 -4.05 -9.29 1.67
N LEU A 186 -2.98 -8.77 2.28
CA LEU A 186 -1.64 -9.40 2.24
C LEU A 186 -1.10 -9.62 0.81
N GLU A 187 -1.42 -8.73 -0.13
CA GLU A 187 -1.01 -8.84 -1.54
C GLU A 187 -1.54 -10.08 -2.27
N ARG A 188 -2.55 -10.73 -1.70
CA ARG A 188 -3.22 -11.87 -2.34
C ARG A 188 -4.21 -11.36 -3.39
N PRO A 189 -4.50 -12.15 -4.43
CA PRO A 189 -5.54 -11.81 -5.40
C PRO A 189 -6.88 -11.51 -4.70
N VAL A 190 -7.63 -10.53 -5.22
CA VAL A 190 -8.90 -10.06 -4.63
C VAL A 190 -9.93 -11.18 -4.44
N GLU A 191 -9.90 -12.20 -5.29
CA GLU A 191 -10.73 -13.39 -5.24
C GLU A 191 -10.42 -14.26 -4.03
N THR A 192 -9.13 -14.38 -3.69
CA THR A 192 -8.70 -15.08 -2.47
C THR A 192 -9.16 -14.31 -1.25
N CYS A 193 -9.03 -12.99 -1.30
CA CYS A 193 -9.37 -12.10 -0.19
C CYS A 193 -10.85 -12.08 0.14
N ALA A 194 -11.71 -12.14 -0.88
CA ALA A 194 -13.15 -12.27 -0.71
C ALA A 194 -13.58 -13.56 0.05
N CYS A 195 -12.66 -14.51 0.22
CA CYS A 195 -12.86 -15.76 0.95
C CYS A 195 -11.95 -15.90 2.18
N GLN A 196 -11.51 -14.78 2.76
CA GLN A 196 -10.72 -14.76 4.01
C GLN A 196 -11.28 -13.76 5.02
N ASN A 197 -11.00 -14.00 6.30
CA ASN A 197 -11.22 -13.07 7.40
C ASN A 197 -10.09 -13.17 8.43
N GLU A 198 -10.23 -12.50 9.57
CA GLU A 198 -9.24 -12.50 10.65
C GLU A 198 -8.95 -13.89 11.24
N LYS A 199 -9.84 -14.87 11.01
CA LYS A 199 -9.72 -16.26 11.48
C LYS A 199 -9.18 -17.21 10.41
N GLY A 200 -8.91 -16.72 9.20
CA GLY A 200 -8.42 -17.50 8.06
C GLY A 200 -9.45 -17.67 6.95
N SER A 201 -9.38 -18.79 6.25
CA SER A 201 -10.24 -19.04 5.08
C SER A 201 -11.70 -19.28 5.49
N LEU A 202 -12.62 -18.70 4.72
CA LEU A 202 -14.05 -18.94 4.87
C LEU A 202 -14.41 -20.34 4.32
N PRO A 203 -15.45 -21.00 4.89
CA PRO A 203 -15.90 -22.30 4.39
C PRO A 203 -16.36 -22.24 2.93
N ASP A 204 -16.19 -23.34 2.22
CA ASP A 204 -16.76 -23.50 0.89
C ASP A 204 -18.27 -23.20 0.88
N LYS A 205 -18.74 -22.66 -0.24
CA LYS A 205 -20.12 -22.19 -0.48
C LYS A 205 -20.51 -20.91 0.24
N THR A 206 -19.63 -20.33 1.07
CA THR A 206 -19.85 -18.99 1.66
C THR A 206 -19.99 -17.96 0.54
N ALA A 207 -21.00 -17.08 0.62
CA ALA A 207 -21.16 -16.01 -0.36
C ALA A 207 -19.99 -15.04 -0.27
N CYS A 208 -19.46 -14.64 -1.42
CA CYS A 208 -18.31 -13.75 -1.52
C CYS A 208 -18.51 -12.73 -2.63
N ASN A 209 -17.88 -11.56 -2.48
CA ASN A 209 -17.86 -10.51 -3.50
C ASN A 209 -16.47 -9.90 -3.59
N PHE A 210 -16.03 -9.54 -4.79
CA PHE A 210 -14.79 -8.80 -5.01
C PHE A 210 -14.98 -7.78 -6.14
N PHE A 211 -14.18 -6.73 -6.14
CA PHE A 211 -14.15 -5.75 -7.22
C PHE A 211 -13.06 -6.14 -8.22
N ILE A 212 -13.35 -6.06 -9.51
CA ILE A 212 -12.32 -6.15 -10.57
C ILE A 212 -11.94 -4.77 -11.12
N SER A 213 -12.83 -3.79 -10.93
CA SER A 213 -12.66 -2.38 -11.26
C SER A 213 -13.51 -1.53 -10.31
N GLY A 214 -13.41 -0.20 -10.40
CA GLY A 214 -14.20 0.72 -9.57
C GLY A 214 -15.71 0.60 -9.78
N ASP A 215 -16.15 0.07 -10.93
CA ASP A 215 -17.55 -0.04 -11.36
C ASP A 215 -18.08 -1.48 -11.47
N LEU A 216 -17.22 -2.49 -11.33
CA LEU A 216 -17.62 -3.89 -11.49
C LEU A 216 -17.33 -4.72 -10.23
N ILE A 217 -18.41 -5.09 -9.55
CA ILE A 217 -18.43 -6.03 -8.44
C ILE A 217 -18.86 -7.41 -8.95
N CYS A 218 -18.07 -8.41 -8.62
CA CYS A 218 -18.28 -9.80 -8.95
C CYS A 218 -18.80 -10.54 -7.72
N SER A 219 -19.93 -11.21 -7.85
CA SER A 219 -20.51 -12.06 -6.81
C SER A 219 -20.26 -13.54 -7.09
N GLY A 220 -20.04 -14.31 -6.02
CA GLY A 220 -19.67 -15.70 -6.14
C GLY A 220 -19.89 -16.51 -4.86
N LYS A 221 -19.25 -17.68 -4.84
CA LYS A 221 -19.13 -18.51 -3.64
C LYS A 221 -17.70 -18.97 -3.44
N CYS A 222 -17.29 -19.08 -2.19
CA CYS A 222 -15.98 -19.62 -1.85
C CYS A 222 -15.86 -21.07 -2.30
N ARG A 223 -14.75 -21.39 -2.94
CA ARG A 223 -14.34 -22.72 -3.33
C ARG A 223 -12.82 -22.78 -3.25
N ASP A 224 -12.30 -23.70 -2.45
CA ASP A 224 -10.85 -23.88 -2.27
C ASP A 224 -10.14 -22.59 -1.82
N GLY A 225 -10.82 -21.78 -0.99
CA GLY A 225 -10.31 -20.52 -0.46
C GLY A 225 -10.30 -19.34 -1.43
N GLN A 226 -10.95 -19.46 -2.60
CA GLN A 226 -11.11 -18.38 -3.58
C GLN A 226 -12.58 -18.15 -3.93
N CYS A 227 -12.92 -16.92 -4.29
CA CYS A 227 -14.26 -16.58 -4.73
C CYS A 227 -14.50 -17.00 -6.18
N ALA A 228 -15.25 -18.08 -6.39
CA ALA A 228 -15.66 -18.50 -7.72
C ALA A 228 -16.83 -17.65 -8.20
N ALA A 229 -16.57 -16.73 -9.14
CA ALA A 229 -17.57 -15.82 -9.68
C ALA A 229 -18.66 -16.55 -10.50
N ILE A 230 -19.91 -16.11 -10.31
CA ILE A 230 -21.05 -16.61 -11.09
C ILE A 230 -21.02 -16.04 -12.51
N ASP A 231 -20.65 -14.77 -12.64
CA ASP A 231 -20.55 -14.05 -13.92
C ASP A 231 -19.25 -14.42 -14.66
N GLU A 232 -19.36 -14.71 -15.95
CA GLU A 232 -18.21 -15.06 -16.80
C GLU A 232 -17.29 -13.87 -17.09
N ARG A 233 -17.78 -12.63 -16.97
CA ARG A 233 -16.97 -11.41 -17.11
C ARG A 233 -15.95 -11.23 -15.98
N CYS A 234 -16.09 -12.02 -14.93
CA CYS A 234 -15.31 -11.98 -13.70
C CYS A 234 -14.31 -13.15 -13.58
N ARG A 235 -14.10 -13.93 -14.65
CA ARG A 235 -13.23 -15.11 -14.68
C ARG A 235 -12.00 -14.90 -15.54
#